data_AF-A0A2E0TIL5-F1
#
_entry.id   AF-A0A2E0TIL5-F1
#
_cell.length_a   1.000
_cell.length_b   1.000
_cell.length_c   1.000
_cell.angle_alpha   90.00
_cell.angle_beta   90.00
_cell.angle_gamma   90.00
#
_symmetry.space_group_name_H-M   'P 1'
#
loop_
_entity.id
_entity.type
_entity.pdbx_description
1 polymer ?
#
loop_
_entity_poly.entity_id
_entity_poly.type
_entity_poly.pdbx_seq_one_letter_code
_entity_poly.pdbx_strand_id
1 'polypeptide(L)'
;MNAALPMVFATRNTEYHLRNGVCVAVRDRRSGEWHVDHPTLGAAVTHMLARRGRQWRRHALSQRIGSSLCFAEIEVTTGSVRAVRPATLDEQAQYPLVSGRTVVDTPMLARPARQDETGRQPLQVLTAESGWTEVEDDWLENLG
;
A
#
# COMPACT_ATOMS: atom_id res chain seq x y z
N MET A 1 -9.02 -20.32 -4.39
CA MET A 1 -9.05 -18.94 -3.87
C MET A 1 -8.01 -18.14 -4.64
N ASN A 2 -8.41 -17.22 -5.52
CA ASN A 2 -7.45 -16.36 -6.23
C ASN A 2 -6.90 -15.33 -5.23
N ALA A 3 -5.67 -15.53 -4.75
CA ALA A 3 -5.00 -14.53 -3.94
C ALA A 3 -4.75 -13.30 -4.80
N ALA A 4 -5.24 -12.13 -4.37
CA ALA A 4 -5.02 -10.88 -5.10
C ALA A 4 -3.51 -10.59 -5.22
N LEU A 5 -3.13 -10.02 -6.37
CA LEU A 5 -1.75 -9.62 -6.62
C LEU A 5 -1.31 -8.56 -5.61
N PRO A 6 -0.06 -8.58 -5.14
CA PRO A 6 0.49 -7.52 -4.31
C PRO A 6 0.37 -6.16 -4.98
N MET A 7 0.16 -5.10 -4.19
CA MET A 7 0.23 -3.72 -4.66
C MET A 7 1.66 -3.20 -4.53
N VAL A 8 2.19 -2.65 -5.61
CA VAL A 8 3.52 -2.01 -5.67
C VAL A 8 3.38 -0.54 -5.33
N PHE A 9 4.17 -0.10 -4.35
CA PHE A 9 4.34 1.28 -3.95
C PHE A 9 5.76 1.71 -4.31
N ALA A 10 5.90 2.46 -5.40
CA ALA A 10 7.21 2.89 -5.89
C ALA A 10 7.57 4.25 -5.33
N THR A 11 8.72 4.36 -4.66
CA THR A 11 9.37 5.63 -4.31
C THR A 11 10.31 6.05 -5.45
N ARG A 12 11.21 7.01 -5.21
CA ARG A 12 12.24 7.38 -6.22
C ARG A 12 13.12 6.19 -6.60
N ASN A 13 13.61 5.45 -5.62
CA ASN A 13 14.65 4.44 -5.82
C ASN A 13 14.18 3.01 -5.53
N THR A 14 13.06 2.84 -4.84
CA THR A 14 12.67 1.53 -4.30
C THR A 14 11.20 1.27 -4.55
N GLU A 15 10.89 0.06 -5.00
CA GLU A 15 9.56 -0.52 -5.08
C GLU A 15 9.30 -1.40 -3.86
N TYR A 16 8.20 -1.14 -3.17
CA TYR A 16 7.72 -1.94 -2.04
C TYR A 16 6.48 -2.71 -2.49
N HIS A 17 6.54 -4.03 -2.49
CA HIS A 17 5.43 -4.89 -2.87
C HIS A 17 4.68 -5.30 -1.62
N LEU A 18 3.42 -4.89 -1.51
CA LEU A 18 2.59 -5.10 -0.33
C LEU A 18 1.47 -6.08 -0.62
N ARG A 19 1.35 -7.14 0.20
CA ARG A 19 0.19 -8.03 0.23
C ARG A 19 -0.51 -7.83 1.57
N ASN A 20 -1.79 -7.44 1.55
CA ASN A 20 -2.57 -7.19 2.75
C ASN A 20 -1.87 -6.23 3.75
N GLY A 21 -1.16 -5.23 3.22
CA GLY A 21 -0.40 -4.24 4.01
C GLY A 21 0.96 -4.69 4.51
N VAL A 22 1.35 -5.96 4.29
CA VAL A 22 2.68 -6.50 4.64
C VAL A 22 3.62 -6.41 3.45
N CYS A 23 4.84 -5.94 3.65
CA CYS A 23 5.84 -5.89 2.60
C CYS A 23 6.44 -7.28 2.35
N VAL A 24 6.17 -7.83 1.17
CA VAL A 24 6.56 -9.19 0.77
C VAL A 24 7.77 -9.21 -0.18
N ALA A 25 8.06 -8.11 -0.85
CA ALA A 25 9.26 -7.95 -1.66
C ALA A 25 9.67 -6.48 -1.75
N VAL A 26 10.97 -6.25 -1.94
CA VAL A 26 11.56 -4.93 -2.13
C VAL A 26 12.48 -4.99 -3.34
N ARG A 27 12.31 -4.06 -4.27
CA ARG A 27 13.11 -3.99 -5.50
C ARG A 27 13.77 -2.64 -5.64
N ASP A 28 15.06 -2.61 -5.92
CA ASP A 28 15.75 -1.38 -6.30
C ASP A 28 15.37 -1.02 -7.75
N ARG A 29 14.85 0.18 -7.95
CA ARG A 29 14.34 0.64 -9.26
C ARG A 29 15.45 1.00 -10.25
N ARG A 30 16.66 1.26 -9.76
CA ARG A 30 17.79 1.69 -10.59
C ARG A 30 18.47 0.50 -11.24
N SER A 31 18.71 -0.55 -10.46
CA SER A 31 19.36 -1.80 -10.86
C SER A 31 18.34 -2.86 -11.31
N GLY A 32 17.12 -2.79 -10.80
CA GLY A 32 16.11 -3.83 -10.98
C GLY A 32 16.30 -5.03 -10.05
N GLU A 33 17.28 -5.00 -9.14
CA GLU A 33 17.58 -6.10 -8.22
C GLU A 33 16.54 -6.21 -7.09
N TRP A 34 16.25 -7.46 -6.72
CA TRP A 34 15.42 -7.77 -5.56
C TRP A 34 16.29 -7.85 -4.31
N HIS A 35 15.91 -7.13 -3.26
CA HIS A 35 16.58 -7.24 -1.97
C HIS A 35 16.08 -8.50 -1.23
N VAL A 36 17.02 -9.37 -0.87
CA VAL A 36 16.77 -10.57 -0.05
C VAL A 36 16.81 -10.29 1.45
N ASP A 37 17.50 -9.22 1.84
CA ASP A 37 17.65 -8.76 3.21
C ASP A 37 17.42 -7.24 3.24
N HIS A 38 16.19 -6.84 3.54
CA HIS A 38 15.78 -5.45 3.69
C HIS A 38 14.89 -5.34 4.93
N PRO A 39 15.06 -4.35 5.82
CA PRO A 39 14.36 -4.29 7.10
C PRO A 39 12.83 -4.35 7.02
N THR A 40 12.27 -3.87 5.91
CA THR A 40 10.82 -3.86 5.69
C THR A 40 10.24 -5.22 5.29
N LEU A 41 11.06 -6.21 4.89
CA LEU A 41 10.55 -7.53 4.49
C LEU A 41 9.85 -8.21 5.68
N GLY A 42 8.59 -8.58 5.46
CA GLY A 42 7.71 -9.14 6.49
C GLY A 42 7.11 -8.11 7.46
N ALA A 43 7.49 -6.83 7.36
CA ALA A 43 6.91 -5.78 8.20
C ALA A 43 5.60 -5.24 7.62
N ALA A 44 4.65 -4.93 8.51
CA ALA A 44 3.38 -4.31 8.13
C ALA A 44 3.48 -2.78 8.07
N VAL A 45 2.85 -2.18 7.07
CA VAL A 45 2.65 -0.74 7.03
C VAL A 45 1.60 -0.36 8.07
N THR A 46 2.00 0.45 9.04
CA THR A 46 1.11 0.91 10.11
C THR A 46 0.23 2.07 9.67
N HIS A 47 0.81 3.01 8.90
CA HIS A 47 0.13 4.18 8.35
C HIS A 47 0.96 4.81 7.22
N MET A 48 0.39 5.80 6.55
CA MET A 48 1.10 6.67 5.62
C MET A 48 1.18 8.09 6.18
N LEU A 49 2.24 8.81 5.79
CA LEU A 49 2.45 10.22 6.12
C LEU A 49 2.37 11.08 4.86
N ALA A 50 1.45 12.04 4.87
CA ALA A 50 1.32 13.05 3.83
C ALA A 50 1.63 14.44 4.41
N ARG A 51 2.37 15.26 3.67
CA ARG A 51 2.56 16.66 4.01
C ARG A 51 1.45 17.51 3.41
N ARG A 52 0.75 18.28 4.25
CA ARG A 52 -0.24 19.28 3.83
C ARG A 52 0.22 20.65 4.33
N GLY A 53 0.83 21.43 3.44
CA GLY A 53 1.49 22.69 3.79
C GLY A 53 2.65 22.48 4.77
N ARG A 54 2.52 23.01 5.99
CA ARG A 54 3.51 22.88 7.06
C ARG A 54 3.25 21.71 8.02
N GLN A 55 2.13 21.00 7.88
CA GLN A 55 1.73 19.93 8.79
C GLN A 55 1.89 18.56 8.15
N TRP A 56 2.33 17.59 8.96
CA TRP A 56 2.28 16.18 8.62
C TRP A 56 0.98 15.57 9.11
N ARG A 57 0.31 14.80 8.24
CA ARG A 57 -0.91 14.08 8.57
C ARG A 57 -0.70 12.59 8.36
N ARG A 58 -1.07 11.81 9.38
CA ARG A 58 -1.19 10.36 9.31
C ARG A 58 -2.51 10.00 8.63
N HIS A 59 -2.48 9.00 7.75
CA HIS A 59 -3.69 8.39 7.20
C HIS A 59 -3.48 6.90 6.95
N ALA A 60 -4.57 6.16 6.75
CA ALA A 60 -4.52 4.74 6.44
C ALA A 60 -3.80 4.47 5.10
N LEU A 61 -3.32 3.23 4.92
CA LEU A 61 -2.75 2.77 3.67
C LEU A 61 -3.76 2.95 2.53
N SER A 62 -3.37 3.66 1.48
CA SER A 62 -4.20 3.93 0.31
C SER A 62 -3.32 4.08 -0.93
N GLN A 63 -3.91 4.07 -2.12
CA GLN A 63 -3.18 4.24 -3.39
C GLN A 63 -2.71 5.68 -3.65
N ARG A 64 -2.54 6.49 -2.60
CA ARG A 64 -2.23 7.92 -2.69
C ARG A 64 -0.75 8.17 -2.97
N ILE A 65 -0.48 8.87 -4.06
CA ILE A 65 0.85 9.39 -4.42
C ILE A 65 1.24 10.59 -3.52
N GLY A 66 2.54 10.76 -3.29
CA GLY A 66 3.14 11.86 -2.52
C GLY A 66 3.32 11.57 -1.03
N SER A 67 2.67 10.51 -0.52
CA SER A 67 2.74 10.12 0.89
C SER A 67 3.85 9.09 1.11
N SER A 68 4.35 8.96 2.33
CA SER A 68 5.41 8.00 2.69
C SER A 68 4.85 6.82 3.47
N LEU A 69 5.31 5.60 3.20
CA LEU A 69 4.96 4.42 3.98
C LEU A 69 5.68 4.45 5.32
N CYS A 70 4.98 4.09 6.40
CA CYS A 70 5.55 4.01 7.75
C CYS A 70 5.40 2.59 8.30
N PHE A 71 6.54 1.96 8.59
CA PHE A 71 6.66 0.66 9.23
C PHE A 71 7.09 0.90 10.68
N ALA A 72 6.12 1.19 11.56
CA ALA A 72 6.43 1.72 12.90
C ALA A 72 7.16 0.70 13.79
N GLU A 73 6.89 -0.59 13.63
CA GLU A 73 7.52 -1.67 14.41
C GLU A 73 9.03 -1.79 14.21
N ILE A 74 9.53 -1.28 13.08
CA ILE A 74 10.95 -1.29 12.70
C ILE A 74 11.50 0.13 12.52
N GLU A 75 10.73 1.15 12.92
CA GLU A 75 11.11 2.57 12.85
C GLU A 75 11.53 3.07 11.46
N VAL A 76 11.02 2.44 10.39
CA VAL A 76 11.32 2.84 9.01
C VAL A 76 10.20 3.71 8.44
N THR A 77 10.58 4.85 7.88
CA THR A 77 9.71 5.68 7.02
C THR A 77 10.35 5.82 5.65
N THR A 78 9.61 5.49 4.60
CA THR A 78 10.13 5.56 3.23
C THR A 78 10.21 7.01 2.73
N GLY A 79 10.79 7.20 1.53
CA GLY A 79 10.50 8.42 0.76
C GLY A 79 9.05 8.46 0.26
N SER A 80 8.65 9.59 -0.32
CA SER A 80 7.32 9.74 -0.94
C SER A 80 7.11 8.74 -2.07
N VAL A 81 5.97 8.07 -2.01
CA VAL A 81 5.43 7.23 -3.09
C VAL A 81 5.17 8.11 -4.32
N ARG A 82 5.61 7.62 -5.48
CA ARG A 82 5.51 8.27 -6.78
C ARG A 82 4.61 7.51 -7.75
N ALA A 83 4.42 6.22 -7.53
CA ALA A 83 3.48 5.42 -8.29
C ALA A 83 2.90 4.30 -7.42
N VAL A 84 1.65 3.94 -7.69
CA VAL A 84 0.98 2.78 -7.09
C VAL A 84 0.34 1.96 -8.20
N ARG A 85 0.58 0.66 -8.23
CA ARG A 85 0.01 -0.25 -9.23
C ARG A 85 -0.06 -1.68 -8.69
N PRO A 86 -0.90 -2.56 -9.26
CA PRO A 86 -0.74 -4.00 -9.04
C PRO A 86 0.64 -4.49 -9.50
N ALA A 87 1.18 -5.47 -8.82
CA ALA A 87 2.33 -6.24 -9.29
C ALA A 87 1.92 -7.09 -10.50
N THR A 88 2.87 -7.39 -11.38
CA THR A 88 2.64 -8.37 -12.45
C THR A 88 2.88 -9.79 -11.92
N LEU A 89 2.36 -10.79 -12.65
CA LEU A 89 2.64 -12.19 -12.35
C LEU A 89 4.14 -12.51 -12.49
N ASP A 90 4.80 -11.94 -13.49
CA ASP A 90 6.24 -12.12 -13.71
C ASP A 90 7.08 -11.54 -12.57
N GLU A 91 6.68 -10.39 -12.01
CA GLU A 91 7.32 -9.83 -10.83
C GLU A 91 7.13 -10.75 -9.63
N GLN A 92 5.90 -11.21 -9.39
CA GLN A 92 5.59 -12.10 -8.27
C GLN A 92 6.38 -13.40 -8.34
N ALA A 93 6.56 -13.98 -9.53
CA ALA A 93 7.32 -15.21 -9.73
C ALA A 93 8.81 -15.06 -9.38
N GLN A 94 9.34 -13.83 -9.34
CA GLN A 94 10.73 -13.52 -9.04
C GLN A 94 10.97 -13.13 -7.58
N TYR A 95 9.92 -13.06 -6.74
CA TYR A 95 10.11 -12.66 -5.36
C TYR A 95 11.08 -13.60 -4.67
N PRO A 96 12.06 -13.07 -3.93
CA PRO A 96 12.99 -13.91 -3.21
C PRO A 96 12.21 -14.72 -2.16
N LEU A 97 12.52 -16.00 -2.04
CA LEU A 97 12.00 -16.84 -0.98
C LEU A 97 12.54 -16.31 0.36
N VAL A 98 11.74 -15.53 1.08
CA VAL A 98 12.09 -15.05 2.41
C VAL A 98 12.10 -16.27 3.36
N SER A 99 13.29 -16.81 3.57
CA SER A 99 13.52 -17.98 4.40
C SER A 99 13.25 -17.62 5.86
N GLY A 100 12.17 -18.13 6.44
CA GLY A 100 12.00 -18.19 7.91
C GLY A 100 10.90 -17.33 8.54
N ARG A 101 10.19 -16.48 7.78
CA ARG A 101 8.93 -15.89 8.24
C ARG A 101 7.85 -16.22 7.24
N THR A 102 7.08 -17.27 7.53
CA THR A 102 5.78 -17.44 6.89
C THR A 102 4.99 -16.18 7.22
N VAL A 103 4.86 -15.26 6.26
CA VAL A 103 3.82 -14.23 6.27
C VAL A 103 2.52 -14.99 6.03
N VAL A 104 2.10 -15.75 7.04
CA VAL A 104 0.73 -16.20 7.16
C VAL A 104 -0.07 -14.91 7.17
N ASP A 105 -1.08 -14.81 6.32
CA ASP A 105 -2.08 -13.76 6.33
C ASP A 105 -2.57 -13.57 7.77
N THR A 106 -1.88 -12.72 8.52
CA THR A 106 -2.39 -12.26 9.81
C THR A 106 -3.45 -11.29 9.35
N PRO A 107 -4.75 -11.62 9.49
CA PRO A 107 -5.76 -10.63 9.19
C PRO A 107 -5.37 -9.41 10.00
N MET A 108 -5.22 -8.25 9.34
CA MET A 108 -5.22 -7.00 10.08
C MET A 108 -6.49 -7.05 10.91
N LEU A 109 -6.38 -7.40 12.19
CA LEU A 109 -7.41 -7.18 13.16
C LEU A 109 -7.55 -5.66 13.12
N ALA A 110 -8.55 -5.21 12.36
CA ALA A 110 -8.95 -3.82 12.36
C ALA A 110 -9.07 -3.45 13.83
N ARG A 111 -8.17 -2.60 14.33
CA ARG A 111 -8.37 -1.99 15.64
C ARG A 111 -9.78 -1.42 15.56
N PRO A 112 -10.70 -1.76 16.47
CA PRO A 112 -12.05 -1.22 16.41
C PRO A 112 -11.87 0.30 16.34
N ALA A 113 -12.41 0.89 15.26
CA ALA A 113 -12.50 2.32 15.16
C ALA A 113 -13.07 2.79 16.49
N ARG A 114 -12.34 3.68 17.19
CA ARG A 114 -12.94 4.39 18.31
C ARG A 114 -14.24 4.97 17.76
N GLN A 115 -15.37 4.56 18.34
CA GLN A 115 -16.68 5.07 17.97
C GLN A 115 -16.58 6.59 17.92
N ASP A 116 -16.64 7.13 16.72
CA ASP A 116 -16.99 8.51 16.49
C ASP A 116 -18.48 8.61 16.82
N GLU A 117 -18.82 9.44 17.79
CA GLU A 117 -20.19 9.68 18.27
C GLU A 117 -21.09 10.33 17.20
N THR A 118 -20.65 10.40 15.95
CA THR A 118 -21.41 10.92 14.82
C THR A 118 -22.14 9.80 14.10
N GLY A 119 -23.15 9.22 14.76
CA GLY A 119 -24.32 8.45 14.27
C GLY A 119 -24.48 8.05 12.78
N ARG A 120 -23.41 7.73 12.05
CA ARG A 120 -23.44 7.25 10.67
C ARG A 120 -22.97 5.82 10.65
N GLN A 121 -23.86 4.95 10.19
CA GLN A 121 -23.58 3.54 10.03
C GLN A 121 -22.39 3.34 9.07
N PRO A 122 -21.47 2.39 9.35
CA PRO A 122 -20.47 1.99 8.37
C PRO A 122 -21.16 1.33 7.18
N LEU A 123 -20.86 1.81 5.96
CA LEU A 123 -21.29 1.15 4.73
C LEU A 123 -20.75 -0.28 4.73
N GLN A 124 -21.65 -1.24 4.53
CA GLN A 124 -21.31 -2.65 4.38
C GLN A 124 -20.27 -2.81 3.27
N VAL A 125 -19.25 -3.63 3.56
CA VAL A 125 -18.28 -4.11 2.59
C VAL A 125 -19.04 -4.79 1.46
N LEU A 126 -19.09 -4.14 0.30
CA LEU A 126 -19.62 -4.72 -0.92
C LEU A 126 -18.72 -5.88 -1.32
N THR A 127 -19.23 -7.09 -1.12
CA THR A 127 -18.81 -8.27 -1.87
C THR A 127 -18.91 -7.97 -3.35
N ALA A 128 -17.90 -8.39 -4.10
CA ALA A 128 -17.73 -8.16 -5.52
C ALA A 128 -19.00 -8.49 -6.32
N GLU A 129 -19.62 -7.47 -6.89
CA GLU A 129 -20.29 -7.58 -8.17
C GLU A 129 -19.48 -6.77 -9.17
N SER A 130 -19.00 -7.47 -10.18
CA SER A 130 -18.33 -6.96 -11.37
C SER A 130 -19.17 -5.86 -12.03
N GLY A 131 -18.70 -4.63 -11.90
CA GLY A 131 -19.21 -3.48 -12.64
C GLY A 131 -18.04 -2.57 -12.97
N TRP A 132 -17.71 -2.46 -14.26
CA TRP A 132 -16.83 -1.41 -14.75
C TRP A 132 -17.48 -0.07 -14.47
N THR A 133 -16.75 0.87 -13.87
CA THR A 133 -17.16 2.28 -13.87
C THR A 133 -16.27 2.99 -14.88
N GLU A 134 -16.77 3.12 -16.11
CA GLU A 134 -16.36 4.20 -16.99
C GLU A 134 -16.66 5.52 -16.25
N VAL A 135 -15.66 6.38 -16.15
CA VAL A 135 -15.87 7.76 -15.70
C VAL A 135 -15.85 8.60 -16.96
N GLU A 136 -16.99 9.23 -17.26
CA GLU A 136 -17.15 10.19 -18.35
C GLU A 136 -16.17 11.38 -18.20
N ASP A 137 -15.58 11.76 -19.34
CA ASP A 137 -14.66 12.89 -19.52
C ASP A 137 -15.40 14.24 -19.41
N ASP A 138 -15.76 14.66 -18.19
CA ASP A 138 -16.42 15.98 -18.00
C ASP A 138 -15.85 16.82 -16.85
N TRP A 139 -14.52 16.84 -16.71
CA TRP A 139 -13.82 17.66 -15.71
C TRP A 139 -12.73 18.59 -16.29
N LEU A 140 -12.88 19.04 -17.53
CA LEU A 140 -11.93 19.98 -18.16
C LEU A 140 -12.49 21.32 -18.64
N GLU A 141 -13.67 21.76 -18.18
CA GLU A 141 -14.13 23.13 -18.44
C GLU A 141 -14.68 23.77 -17.16
N ASN A 142 -13.79 24.38 -16.37
CA ASN A 142 -14.03 25.61 -15.59
C ASN A 142 -12.84 25.93 -14.69
N LEU A 143 -11.68 26.22 -15.28
CA LEU A 143 -10.63 27.03 -14.67
C LEU A 143 -9.78 27.66 -15.79
N GLY A 144 -10.20 28.83 -16.28
CA GLY A 144 -9.42 29.67 -17.20
C GLY A 144 -10.26 30.37 -18.24
#